data_AF-A0A8D0EUB9-F1
#
_entry.id   AF-A0A8D0EUB9-F1
#
_cell.length_a   1.000
_cell.length_b   1.000
_cell.length_c   1.000
_cell.angle_alpha   90.00
_cell.angle_beta   90.00
_cell.angle_gamma   90.00
#
_symmetry.space_group_name_H-M   'P 1'
#
loop_
_entity.id
_entity.type
_entity.pdbx_description
1 polymer ?
#
loop_
_entity_poly.entity_id
_entity_poly.type
_entity_poly.pdbx_seq_one_letter_code
_entity_poly.pdbx_strand_id
1 'polypeptide(L)'
;VLAGEGMSQVVRSLLELVARKTYYSGDLLFSVEILRNVTDTFKRATYTPSSEDVQRFFQVVSYMVDAENRDKWEDAQQVSPGSVHLMKVVEDFIHLVGDALKAFQSSLIVTDNLVTSIQREPVSAVSSDINFPMKGRRGMKDWARSSEDKLFIPREVLSLASAGEAGLGRGRQHLPHVCVCLCVCARVGESSHFVIGAVLYRTLGLILPPPRTPLAVTSKVLMVTVRPPTKPAEPLVLVELSHIINVSVPPAPCHLSVPCGPPRR
;
A
#
# COMPACT_ATOMS: atom_id res chain seq x y z
N VAL A 1 -29.60 1.34 0.97
CA VAL A 1 -29.32 2.51 0.09
C VAL A 1 -29.09 3.78 0.91
N LEU A 2 -30.05 4.22 1.73
CA LEU A 2 -29.94 5.46 2.55
C LEU A 2 -28.66 5.57 3.39
N ALA A 3 -28.24 4.48 4.06
CA ALA A 3 -27.01 4.50 4.85
C ALA A 3 -25.74 4.71 4.00
N GLY A 4 -25.71 4.16 2.78
CA GLY A 4 -24.57 4.32 1.86
C GLY A 4 -24.48 5.75 1.32
N GLU A 5 -25.60 6.32 0.88
CA GLU A 5 -25.62 7.72 0.42
C GLU A 5 -25.21 8.70 1.53
N GLY A 6 -25.67 8.45 2.77
CA GLY A 6 -25.23 9.21 3.95
C GLY A 6 -23.73 9.12 4.17
N MET A 7 -23.13 7.94 4.04
CA MET A 7 -21.67 7.77 4.17
C MET A 7 -20.89 8.43 3.03
N SER A 8 -21.40 8.40 1.79
CA SER A 8 -20.80 9.19 0.70
C SER A 8 -20.83 10.69 1.00
N GLN A 9 -21.89 11.20 1.63
CA GLN A 9 -21.94 12.59 2.07
C GLN A 9 -20.91 12.89 3.16
N VAL A 10 -20.72 11.97 4.12
CA VAL A 10 -19.67 12.09 5.15
C VAL A 10 -18.28 12.20 4.50
N VAL A 11 -17.98 11.40 3.48
CA VAL A 11 -16.70 11.50 2.74
C VAL A 11 -16.53 12.86 2.07
N ARG A 12 -17.60 13.42 1.48
CA ARG A 12 -17.56 14.76 0.87
C ARG A 12 -17.26 15.84 1.91
N SER A 13 -17.97 15.83 3.03
CA SER A 13 -17.74 16.78 4.11
C SER A 13 -16.34 16.64 4.73
N LEU A 14 -15.86 15.40 4.90
CA LEU A 14 -14.51 15.16 5.39
C LEU A 14 -13.45 15.70 4.42
N LEU A 15 -13.66 15.52 3.11
CA LEU A 15 -12.77 16.10 2.09
C LEU A 15 -12.70 17.62 2.20
N GLU A 16 -13.84 18.30 2.36
CA GLU A 16 -13.87 19.76 2.52
C GLU A 16 -13.13 20.22 3.77
N LEU A 17 -13.23 19.48 4.88
CA LEU A 17 -12.54 19.79 6.13
C LEU A 17 -11.03 19.59 6.00
N VAL A 18 -10.59 18.43 5.49
CA VAL A 18 -9.16 18.13 5.33
C VAL A 18 -8.52 18.99 4.24
N ALA A 19 -9.27 19.43 3.22
CA ALA A 19 -8.76 20.35 2.21
C ALA A 19 -8.37 21.73 2.79
N ARG A 20 -8.96 22.16 3.91
CA ARG A 20 -8.63 23.45 4.56
C ARG A 20 -7.27 23.44 5.23
N LYS A 21 -6.67 22.26 5.48
CA LYS A 21 -5.37 22.09 6.17
C LYS A 21 -5.29 22.65 7.61
N THR A 22 -6.41 23.10 8.19
CA THR A 22 -6.51 23.67 9.55
C THR A 22 -6.92 22.60 10.58
N TYR A 23 -6.18 21.50 10.65
CA TYR A 23 -6.45 20.39 11.57
C TYR A 23 -5.22 20.00 12.38
N TYR A 24 -5.45 19.38 13.54
CA TYR A 24 -4.47 18.94 14.52
C TYR A 24 -4.16 17.43 14.41
N SER A 25 -3.22 16.95 15.21
CA SER A 25 -2.83 15.53 15.28
C SER A 25 -4.01 14.61 15.65
N GLY A 26 -4.86 15.02 16.59
CA GLY A 26 -6.07 14.27 16.97
C GLY A 26 -7.08 14.14 15.83
N ASP A 27 -7.22 15.18 15.00
CA ASP A 27 -8.14 15.17 13.85
C ASP A 27 -7.69 14.17 12.79
N LEU A 28 -6.39 13.91 12.64
CA LEU A 28 -5.87 12.87 11.75
C LEU A 28 -6.33 11.48 12.21
N LEU A 29 -6.19 11.17 13.50
CA LEU A 29 -6.65 9.90 14.05
C LEU A 29 -8.16 9.73 13.89
N PHE A 30 -8.91 10.78 14.22
CA PHE A 30 -10.37 10.76 14.08
C PHE A 30 -10.81 10.61 12.61
N SER A 31 -10.10 11.25 11.68
CA SER A 31 -10.35 11.09 10.24
C SER A 31 -10.13 9.65 9.78
N VAL A 32 -9.10 8.95 10.30
CA VAL A 32 -8.90 7.52 10.03
C VAL A 32 -10.10 6.69 10.52
N GLU A 33 -10.61 6.98 11.71
CA GLU A 33 -11.78 6.29 12.26
C GLU A 33 -13.05 6.55 11.45
N ILE A 34 -13.27 7.78 10.98
CA ILE A 34 -14.38 8.10 10.08
C ILE A 34 -14.27 7.27 8.80
N LEU A 35 -13.10 7.26 8.14
CA LEU A 35 -12.89 6.49 6.91
C LEU A 35 -13.08 4.98 7.13
N ARG A 36 -12.65 4.46 8.28
CA ARG A 36 -12.90 3.07 8.68
C ARG A 36 -14.40 2.80 8.79
N ASN A 37 -15.13 3.61 9.55
CA ASN A 37 -16.56 3.46 9.77
C ASN A 37 -17.38 3.57 8.47
N VAL A 38 -16.98 4.49 7.59
CA VAL A 38 -17.53 4.62 6.22
C VAL A 38 -17.33 3.31 5.46
N THR A 39 -16.09 2.81 5.42
CA THR A 39 -15.74 1.57 4.70
C THR A 39 -16.51 0.38 5.24
N ASP A 40 -16.55 0.19 6.56
CA ASP A 40 -17.28 -0.89 7.21
C ASP A 40 -18.79 -0.81 6.98
N THR A 41 -19.34 0.41 6.90
CA THR A 41 -20.76 0.61 6.60
C THR A 41 -21.08 0.32 5.14
N PHE A 42 -20.22 0.73 4.20
CA PHE A 42 -20.37 0.33 2.80
C PHE A 42 -20.34 -1.19 2.62
N LYS A 43 -19.40 -1.88 3.29
CA LYS A 43 -19.34 -3.35 3.28
C LYS A 43 -20.62 -3.98 3.81
N ARG A 44 -21.06 -3.57 5.01
CA ARG A 44 -22.26 -4.11 5.66
C ARG A 44 -23.55 -3.83 4.90
N ALA A 45 -23.64 -2.67 4.25
CA ALA A 45 -24.80 -2.27 3.47
C ALA A 45 -24.76 -2.77 2.02
N THR A 46 -23.75 -3.57 1.64
CA THR A 46 -23.49 -4.00 0.26
C THR A 46 -23.60 -2.83 -0.73
N TYR A 47 -23.09 -1.67 -0.32
CA TYR A 47 -23.20 -0.43 -1.08
C TYR A 47 -21.93 -0.21 -1.88
N THR A 48 -22.09 -0.03 -3.18
CA THR A 48 -21.00 0.31 -4.09
C THR A 48 -20.92 1.83 -4.23
N PRO A 49 -19.81 2.47 -3.81
CA PRO A 49 -19.62 3.91 -3.99
C PRO A 49 -19.46 4.25 -5.49
N SER A 50 -19.89 5.46 -5.85
CA SER A 50 -19.68 6.01 -7.19
C SER A 50 -18.19 6.25 -7.48
N SER A 51 -17.79 6.31 -8.75
CA SER A 51 -16.39 6.60 -9.13
C SER A 51 -15.91 7.94 -8.57
N GLU A 52 -16.80 8.93 -8.48
CA GLU A 52 -16.52 10.24 -7.90
C GLU A 52 -16.29 10.15 -6.39
N ASP A 53 -17.11 9.40 -5.66
CA ASP A 53 -16.92 9.19 -4.21
C ASP A 53 -15.65 8.39 -3.91
N VAL A 54 -15.29 7.42 -4.78
CA VAL A 54 -14.00 6.71 -4.71
C VAL A 54 -12.83 7.67 -4.90
N GLN A 55 -12.90 8.58 -5.87
CA GLN A 55 -11.87 9.60 -6.06
C GLN A 55 -11.74 10.52 -4.83
N ARG A 56 -12.86 10.96 -4.26
CA ARG A 56 -12.88 11.79 -3.05
C ARG A 56 -12.26 11.07 -1.86
N PHE A 57 -12.57 9.79 -1.65
CA PHE A 57 -11.97 8.99 -0.59
C PHE A 57 -10.44 9.00 -0.70
N PHE A 58 -9.89 8.68 -1.87
CA PHE A 58 -8.44 8.69 -2.07
C PHE A 58 -7.85 10.11 -2.00
N GLN A 59 -8.61 11.14 -2.34
CA GLN A 59 -8.17 12.53 -2.17
C GLN A 59 -8.05 12.91 -0.69
N VAL A 60 -8.98 12.47 0.17
CA VAL A 60 -8.87 12.63 1.64
C VAL A 60 -7.58 11.97 2.12
N VAL A 61 -7.37 10.70 1.76
CA VAL A 61 -6.14 9.95 2.11
C VAL A 61 -4.89 10.71 1.64
N SER A 62 -4.92 11.25 0.41
CA SER A 62 -3.81 12.02 -0.15
C SER A 62 -3.48 13.24 0.68
N TYR A 63 -4.47 14.00 1.15
CA TYR A 63 -4.22 15.14 2.02
C TYR A 63 -3.74 14.73 3.41
N MET A 64 -4.27 13.65 3.96
CA MET A 64 -3.84 13.14 5.27
C MET A 64 -2.36 12.73 5.25
N VAL A 65 -1.91 12.03 4.21
CA VAL A 65 -0.51 11.56 4.11
C VAL A 65 0.45 12.58 3.52
N ASP A 66 0.05 13.84 3.37
CA ASP A 66 0.92 14.90 2.88
C ASP A 66 2.16 15.06 3.77
N ALA A 67 3.31 15.36 3.17
CA ALA A 67 4.57 15.55 3.88
C ALA A 67 4.49 16.72 4.89
N GLU A 68 3.63 17.72 4.64
CA GLU A 68 3.37 18.82 5.56
C GLU A 68 2.78 18.36 6.90
N ASN A 69 2.19 17.16 6.97
CA ASN A 69 1.59 16.62 8.19
C ASN A 69 2.55 15.74 9.01
N ARG A 70 3.83 15.66 8.64
CA ARG A 70 4.80 14.75 9.29
C ARG A 70 4.80 14.88 10.81
N ASP A 71 4.94 16.11 11.31
CA ASP A 71 5.05 16.36 12.75
C ASP A 71 3.72 16.07 13.48
N LYS A 72 2.58 16.38 12.83
CA LYS A 72 1.25 16.04 13.37
C LYS A 72 1.03 14.52 13.48
N TRP A 73 1.53 13.76 12.51
CA TRP A 73 1.50 12.29 12.55
C TRP A 73 2.46 11.74 13.61
N GLU A 74 3.63 12.35 13.79
CA GLU A 74 4.56 11.98 14.85
C GLU A 74 3.90 12.09 16.23
N ASP A 75 3.21 13.20 16.50
CA ASP A 75 2.44 13.40 17.73
C ASP A 75 1.27 12.41 17.86
N ALA A 76 0.46 12.26 16.81
CA ALA A 76 -0.70 11.36 16.80
C ALA A 76 -0.29 9.91 17.09
N GLN A 77 0.87 9.48 16.59
CA GLN A 77 1.35 8.12 16.71
C GLN A 77 1.87 7.74 18.10
N GLN A 78 2.08 8.72 18.97
CA GLN A 78 2.36 8.47 20.39
C GLN A 78 1.14 7.83 21.09
N VAL A 79 -0.07 8.12 20.60
CA VAL A 79 -1.32 7.60 21.17
C VAL A 79 -1.74 6.28 20.50
N SER A 80 -1.65 6.20 19.18
CA SER A 80 -2.12 5.06 18.40
C SER A 80 -1.42 4.99 17.04
N PRO A 81 -1.10 3.81 16.48
CA PRO A 81 -0.44 3.68 15.17
C PRO A 81 -1.38 4.03 14.00
N GLY A 82 -1.81 5.29 13.92
CA GLY A 82 -2.85 5.76 13.02
C GLY A 82 -2.52 5.61 11.53
N SER A 83 -1.24 5.77 11.13
CA SER A 83 -0.83 5.55 9.73
C SER A 83 -1.00 4.08 9.30
N VAL A 84 -0.73 3.13 10.20
CA VAL A 84 -0.94 1.69 9.96
C VAL A 84 -2.42 1.37 9.86
N HIS A 85 -3.25 1.97 10.71
CA HIS A 85 -4.71 1.85 10.60
C HIS A 85 -5.23 2.44 9.28
N LEU A 86 -4.72 3.60 8.86
CA LEU A 86 -5.07 4.21 7.57
C LEU A 86 -4.73 3.28 6.39
N MET A 87 -3.55 2.67 6.40
CA MET A 87 -3.17 1.67 5.40
C MET A 87 -4.18 0.51 5.35
N LYS A 88 -4.63 0.02 6.51
CA LYS A 88 -5.61 -1.06 6.56
C LYS A 88 -6.97 -0.63 6.00
N VAL A 89 -7.42 0.58 6.33
CA VAL A 89 -8.66 1.15 5.80
C VAL A 89 -8.59 1.30 4.28
N VAL A 90 -7.46 1.75 3.74
CA VAL A 90 -7.23 1.84 2.29
C VAL A 90 -7.27 0.45 1.63
N GLU A 91 -6.58 -0.54 2.19
CA GLU A 91 -6.63 -1.92 1.71
C GLU A 91 -8.08 -2.44 1.66
N ASP A 92 -8.83 -2.22 2.73
CA ASP A 92 -10.20 -2.68 2.86
C ASP A 92 -11.18 -1.97 1.92
N PHE A 93 -10.96 -0.69 1.64
CA PHE A 93 -11.74 0.08 0.68
C PHE A 93 -11.42 -0.33 -0.76
N ILE A 94 -10.15 -0.65 -1.08
CA ILE A 94 -9.76 -1.16 -2.40
C ILE A 94 -10.51 -2.44 -2.73
N HIS A 95 -10.59 -3.39 -1.79
CA HIS A 95 -11.30 -4.64 -2.01
C HIS A 95 -12.80 -4.44 -2.19
N LEU A 96 -13.40 -3.54 -1.42
CA LEU A 96 -14.81 -3.16 -1.59
C LEU A 96 -15.10 -2.65 -2.99
N VAL A 97 -14.27 -1.73 -3.50
CA VAL A 97 -14.43 -1.16 -4.84
C VAL A 97 -14.15 -2.21 -5.91
N GLY A 98 -13.12 -3.04 -5.72
CA GLY A 98 -12.73 -4.07 -6.67
C GLY A 98 -13.79 -5.16 -6.86
N ASP A 99 -14.51 -5.53 -5.80
CA ASP A 99 -15.63 -6.48 -5.87
C ASP A 99 -16.80 -5.97 -6.72
N ALA A 100 -16.90 -4.65 -6.92
CA ALA A 100 -17.91 -4.03 -7.76
C ALA A 100 -17.48 -3.80 -9.22
N LEU A 101 -16.19 -3.94 -9.54
CA LEU A 101 -15.70 -3.83 -10.92
C LEU A 101 -16.19 -4.99 -11.77
N LYS A 102 -16.32 -4.83 -13.09
CA LYS A 102 -16.56 -5.99 -13.98
C LYS A 102 -15.26 -6.80 -14.14
N ALA A 103 -15.36 -8.05 -14.56
CA ALA A 103 -14.19 -8.85 -14.89
C ALA A 103 -13.33 -8.13 -15.94
N PHE A 104 -12.01 -8.24 -15.79
CA PHE A 104 -10.98 -7.59 -16.61
C PHE A 104 -10.97 -6.06 -16.55
N GLN A 105 -11.72 -5.44 -15.62
CA GLN A 105 -11.65 -4.00 -15.44
C GLN A 105 -10.51 -3.60 -14.51
N SER A 106 -9.86 -2.50 -14.90
CA SER A 106 -8.83 -1.81 -14.13
C SER A 106 -9.23 -0.36 -13.91
N SER A 107 -9.23 0.06 -12.64
CA SER A 107 -9.39 1.44 -12.21
C SER A 107 -8.04 1.97 -11.73
N LEU A 108 -7.70 3.20 -12.16
CA LEU A 108 -6.50 3.89 -11.71
C LEU A 108 -6.90 5.24 -11.14
N ILE A 109 -6.50 5.48 -9.90
CA ILE A 109 -6.68 6.73 -9.18
C ILE A 109 -5.30 7.35 -8.98
N VAL A 110 -5.17 8.62 -9.35
CA VAL A 110 -3.89 9.36 -9.29
C VAL A 110 -4.11 10.63 -8.49
N THR A 111 -3.36 10.80 -7.40
CA THR A 111 -3.37 12.02 -6.57
C THR A 111 -1.96 12.60 -6.44
N ASP A 112 -1.80 13.64 -5.62
CA ASP A 112 -0.50 14.28 -5.39
C ASP A 112 0.44 13.46 -4.49
N ASN A 113 -0.13 12.62 -3.62
CA ASN A 113 0.63 11.86 -2.61
C ASN A 113 0.47 10.33 -2.71
N LEU A 114 -0.44 9.81 -3.54
CA LEU A 114 -0.51 8.38 -3.84
C LEU A 114 -1.07 8.09 -5.25
N VAL A 115 -0.73 6.92 -5.76
CA VAL A 115 -1.34 6.33 -6.96
C VAL A 115 -1.90 4.97 -6.57
N THR A 116 -3.13 4.67 -6.96
CA THR A 116 -3.80 3.39 -6.67
C THR A 116 -4.29 2.75 -7.95
N SER A 117 -3.96 1.48 -8.17
CA SER A 117 -4.56 0.62 -9.18
C SER A 117 -5.41 -0.45 -8.51
N ILE A 118 -6.63 -0.63 -9.00
CA ILE A 118 -7.58 -1.67 -8.57
C ILE A 118 -7.97 -2.45 -9.81
N GLN A 119 -7.73 -3.76 -9.81
CA GLN A 119 -7.98 -4.62 -10.96
C GLN A 119 -8.83 -5.80 -10.51
N ARG A 120 -9.77 -6.22 -11.35
CA ARG A 120 -10.55 -7.44 -11.15
C ARG A 120 -10.25 -8.43 -12.27
N GLU A 121 -9.65 -9.55 -11.93
CA GLU A 121 -9.22 -10.59 -12.88
C GLU A 121 -9.93 -11.91 -12.55
N PRO A 122 -10.48 -12.65 -13.51
CA PRO A 122 -11.04 -13.98 -13.23
C PRO A 122 -9.93 -14.98 -12.92
N VAL A 123 -10.19 -15.87 -11.96
CA VAL A 123 -9.20 -16.85 -11.48
C VAL A 123 -8.75 -17.80 -12.60
N SER A 124 -9.66 -18.16 -13.50
CA SER A 124 -9.40 -19.09 -14.60
C SER A 124 -8.67 -18.48 -15.79
N ALA A 125 -8.57 -17.14 -15.86
CA ALA A 125 -8.08 -16.45 -17.05
C ALA A 125 -7.44 -15.11 -16.67
N VAL A 126 -6.38 -15.15 -15.86
CA VAL A 126 -5.59 -13.94 -15.56
C VAL A 126 -5.00 -13.40 -16.86
N SER A 127 -5.34 -12.14 -17.19
CA SER A 127 -5.10 -11.56 -18.51
C SER A 127 -3.61 -11.37 -18.85
N SER A 128 -2.80 -10.92 -17.90
CA SER A 128 -1.39 -10.60 -18.11
C SER A 128 -0.62 -10.48 -16.80
N ASP A 129 0.71 -10.35 -16.91
CA ASP A 129 1.54 -9.88 -15.81
C ASP A 129 1.14 -8.46 -15.40
N ILE A 130 1.31 -8.14 -14.12
CA ILE A 130 0.93 -6.86 -13.55
C ILE A 130 2.17 -6.02 -13.33
N ASN A 131 2.23 -4.88 -14.03
CA ASN A 131 3.27 -3.87 -13.87
C ASN A 131 2.67 -2.61 -13.26
N PHE A 132 3.24 -2.12 -12.16
CA PHE A 132 2.72 -0.93 -11.48
C PHE A 132 3.84 -0.05 -10.88
N PRO A 133 3.74 1.29 -10.95
CA PRO A 133 2.78 2.08 -11.72
C PRO A 133 3.02 1.94 -13.24
N MET A 134 1.95 1.99 -14.03
CA MET A 134 2.07 1.93 -15.50
C MET A 134 2.80 3.16 -16.04
N LYS A 135 3.94 2.97 -16.71
CA LYS A 135 4.68 4.05 -17.37
C LYS A 135 3.99 4.47 -18.68
N GLY A 136 4.04 5.76 -19.01
CA GLY A 136 3.54 6.29 -20.29
C GLY A 136 2.03 6.50 -20.41
N ARG A 137 1.23 6.27 -19.35
CA ARG A 137 -0.22 6.55 -19.36
C ARG A 137 -0.50 8.05 -19.26
N ARG A 138 -1.35 8.59 -20.15
CA ARG A 138 -1.88 9.96 -20.04
C ARG A 138 -2.67 10.12 -18.73
N GLY A 139 -2.45 11.22 -18.01
CA GLY A 139 -3.06 11.48 -16.70
C GLY A 139 -2.23 11.05 -15.48
N MET A 140 -1.10 10.34 -15.68
CA MET A 140 -0.17 10.06 -14.58
C MET A 140 0.58 11.33 -14.16
N LYS A 141 0.58 11.64 -12.86
CA LYS A 141 1.33 12.76 -12.27
C LYS A 141 2.83 12.58 -12.45
N ASP A 142 3.57 13.69 -12.56
CA ASP A 142 4.99 13.66 -12.92
C ASP A 142 5.84 12.88 -11.90
N TRP A 143 5.56 13.05 -10.59
CA TRP A 143 6.28 12.34 -9.52
C TRP A 143 6.16 10.81 -9.60
N ALA A 144 5.03 10.29 -10.12
CA ALA A 144 4.80 8.86 -10.31
C ALA A 144 5.31 8.38 -11.67
N ARG A 145 5.31 9.26 -12.68
CA ARG A 145 5.84 8.97 -14.02
C ARG A 145 7.35 8.85 -14.04
N SER A 146 8.06 9.71 -13.30
CA SER A 146 9.52 9.67 -13.15
C SER A 146 10.00 8.69 -12.08
N SER A 147 9.09 8.01 -11.38
CA SER A 147 9.44 7.00 -10.38
C SER A 147 10.24 5.86 -11.00
N GLU A 148 11.34 5.50 -10.34
CA GLU A 148 12.05 4.25 -10.64
C GLU A 148 11.43 3.06 -9.90
N ASP A 149 10.60 3.35 -8.89
CA ASP A 149 9.84 2.38 -8.10
C ASP A 149 8.86 1.58 -8.97
N LYS A 150 8.98 0.24 -8.93
CA LYS A 150 8.16 -0.66 -9.74
C LYS A 150 7.78 -1.92 -8.99
N LEU A 151 6.58 -2.39 -9.30
CA LEU A 151 6.03 -3.68 -8.95
C LEU A 151 5.86 -4.50 -10.21
N PHE A 152 6.32 -5.74 -10.16
CA PHE A 152 6.02 -6.75 -11.16
C PHE A 152 5.48 -8.01 -10.47
N ILE A 153 4.26 -8.40 -10.84
CA ILE A 153 3.62 -9.65 -10.39
C ILE A 153 3.38 -10.50 -11.64
N PRO A 154 4.12 -11.62 -11.80
CA PRO A 154 3.86 -12.58 -12.86
C PRO A 154 2.46 -13.18 -12.72
N ARG A 155 1.77 -13.38 -13.84
CA ARG A 155 0.42 -13.98 -13.87
C ARG A 155 0.39 -15.38 -13.25
N GLU A 156 1.52 -16.08 -13.23
CA GLU A 156 1.67 -17.43 -12.67
C GLU A 156 1.41 -17.43 -11.16
N VAL A 157 1.74 -16.34 -10.44
CA VAL A 157 1.46 -16.17 -9.00
C VAL A 157 -0.04 -16.23 -8.71
N LEU A 158 -0.84 -15.72 -9.65
CA LEU A 158 -2.30 -15.66 -9.54
C LEU A 158 -2.92 -16.96 -10.06
N SER A 159 -2.35 -17.56 -11.10
CA SER A 159 -2.84 -18.81 -11.71
C SER A 159 -2.60 -20.02 -10.80
N LEU A 160 -1.46 -20.10 -10.09
CA LEU A 160 -1.14 -21.19 -9.17
C LEU A 160 -2.08 -21.28 -7.96
N ALA A 161 -2.75 -20.18 -7.60
CA ALA A 161 -3.74 -20.19 -6.53
C ALA A 161 -5.06 -20.90 -6.91
N SER A 162 -5.30 -21.12 -8.21
CA SER A 162 -6.46 -21.86 -8.72
C SER A 162 -6.28 -23.39 -8.68
N ALA A 163 -5.02 -23.86 -8.65
CA ALA A 163 -4.69 -25.28 -8.61
C ALA A 163 -4.69 -25.76 -7.16
N GLY A 164 -5.84 -26.27 -6.71
CA GLY A 164 -5.94 -27.03 -5.47
C GLY A 164 -5.06 -28.29 -5.55
N GLU A 165 -4.32 -28.53 -4.46
CA GLU A 165 -3.51 -29.72 -4.15
C GLU A 165 -2.15 -29.89 -4.85
N ALA A 166 -1.07 -29.57 -4.12
CA ALA A 166 0.12 -30.43 -3.94
C ALA A 166 1.10 -29.83 -2.92
N GLY A 167 1.58 -30.66 -1.98
CA GLY A 167 2.92 -30.53 -1.39
C GLY A 167 3.06 -29.71 -0.10
N LEU A 168 3.09 -30.40 1.04
CA LEU A 168 3.56 -29.90 2.32
C LEU A 168 5.07 -29.60 2.26
N GLY A 169 5.48 -28.33 2.24
CA GLY A 169 6.88 -27.90 2.32
C GLY A 169 7.11 -26.91 3.46
N ARG A 170 7.56 -27.41 4.62
CA ARG A 170 7.98 -26.59 5.77
C ARG A 170 9.30 -25.88 5.45
N GLY A 171 9.23 -24.66 4.93
CA GLY A 171 10.39 -23.76 4.76
C GLY A 171 10.31 -22.59 5.71
N ARG A 172 10.90 -22.71 6.90
CA ARG A 172 11.04 -21.60 7.85
C ARG A 172 12.26 -20.78 7.41
N GLN A 173 12.08 -19.69 6.68
CA GLN A 173 13.18 -18.79 6.34
C GLN A 173 12.95 -17.39 6.91
N HIS A 174 13.92 -16.99 7.74
CA HIS A 174 14.04 -15.72 8.42
C HIS A 174 14.78 -14.78 7.47
N LEU A 175 14.11 -13.78 6.91
CA LEU A 175 14.72 -12.73 6.10
C LEU A 175 14.84 -11.44 6.93
N PRO A 176 16.06 -10.94 7.21
CA PRO A 176 16.27 -9.72 7.96
C PRO A 176 16.34 -8.54 6.99
N HIS A 177 15.24 -8.24 6.29
CA HIS A 177 15.07 -6.94 5.64
C HIS A 177 13.61 -6.55 5.81
N VAL A 178 13.38 -5.41 6.42
CA VAL A 178 12.04 -4.88 6.65
C VAL A 178 11.45 -4.48 5.31
N CYS A 179 10.77 -5.41 4.67
CA CYS A 179 9.82 -5.15 3.61
C CYS A 179 8.48 -4.85 4.29
N VAL A 180 7.96 -3.63 4.15
CA VAL A 180 6.63 -3.28 4.65
C VAL A 180 5.61 -4.21 3.96
N CYS A 181 4.91 -4.97 4.79
CA CYS A 181 4.25 -6.26 4.58
C CYS A 181 3.60 -6.56 3.20
N LEU A 182 4.06 -7.63 2.55
CA LEU A 182 3.24 -8.52 1.73
C LEU A 182 2.40 -9.42 2.66
N CYS A 183 1.36 -8.87 3.27
CA CYS A 183 0.45 -9.64 4.11
C CYS A 183 -0.59 -10.34 3.22
N VAL A 184 -0.19 -11.41 2.54
CA VAL A 184 -1.14 -12.32 1.85
C VAL A 184 -1.75 -13.23 2.92
N CYS A 185 -2.67 -12.68 3.73
CA CYS A 185 -3.31 -13.40 4.84
C CYS A 185 -4.34 -14.41 4.32
N ALA A 186 -4.07 -15.70 4.50
CA ALA A 186 -4.82 -16.82 3.91
C ALA A 186 -6.13 -17.20 4.64
N ARG A 187 -7.26 -17.11 3.93
CA ARG A 187 -8.33 -18.12 3.84
C ARG A 187 -8.78 -18.16 2.38
N VAL A 188 -8.69 -19.32 1.74
CA VAL A 188 -9.18 -19.52 0.37
C VAL A 188 -10.70 -19.45 0.42
N GLY A 189 -11.26 -18.40 -0.17
CA GLY A 189 -12.70 -18.32 -0.47
C GLY A 189 -12.96 -18.84 -1.87
N GLU A 190 -14.14 -19.42 -2.09
CA GLU A 190 -14.63 -19.94 -3.38
C GLU A 190 -14.98 -18.82 -4.39
N SER A 191 -14.24 -17.71 -4.40
CA SER A 191 -14.50 -16.60 -5.31
C SER A 191 -13.88 -16.88 -6.67
N SER A 192 -14.67 -16.76 -7.74
CA SER A 192 -14.25 -16.94 -9.14
C SER A 192 -13.37 -15.81 -9.70
N HIS A 193 -13.10 -14.78 -8.91
CA HIS A 193 -12.33 -13.60 -9.30
C HIS A 193 -11.30 -13.22 -8.24
N PHE A 194 -10.16 -12.70 -8.70
CA PHE A 194 -9.20 -11.95 -7.92
C PHE A 194 -9.50 -10.46 -7.99
N VAL A 195 -9.43 -9.79 -6.84
CA VAL A 195 -9.29 -8.35 -6.72
C VAL A 195 -7.86 -8.05 -6.33
N ILE A 196 -7.20 -7.23 -7.15
CA ILE A 196 -5.79 -6.89 -7.03
C ILE A 196 -5.68 -5.39 -6.83
N GLY A 197 -5.18 -5.01 -5.67
CA GLY A 197 -4.90 -3.64 -5.28
C GLY A 197 -3.40 -3.38 -5.26
N ALA A 198 -2.96 -2.31 -5.91
CA ALA A 198 -1.60 -1.79 -5.78
C ALA A 198 -1.63 -0.30 -5.46
N VAL A 199 -0.87 0.14 -4.46
CA VAL A 199 -0.78 1.55 -4.05
C VAL A 199 0.67 1.96 -3.94
N LEU A 200 1.07 3.02 -4.66
CA LEU A 200 2.37 3.66 -4.49
C LEU A 200 2.15 4.97 -3.72
N TYR A 201 2.68 5.03 -2.50
CA TYR A 201 2.65 6.23 -1.68
C TYR A 201 3.93 7.03 -1.87
N ARG A 202 3.76 8.33 -2.13
CA ARG A 202 4.86 9.27 -2.29
C ARG A 202 5.57 9.58 -0.97
N THR A 203 4.79 9.79 0.08
CA THR A 203 5.23 10.44 1.33
C THR A 203 4.98 9.60 2.59
N LEU A 204 4.25 8.49 2.48
CA LEU A 204 3.88 7.64 3.63
C LEU A 204 5.10 7.12 4.41
N GLY A 205 6.23 6.89 3.75
CA GLY A 205 7.48 6.46 4.40
C GLY A 205 8.01 7.44 5.45
N LEU A 206 7.62 8.71 5.38
CA LEU A 206 7.99 9.74 6.36
C LEU A 206 7.21 9.67 7.67
N ILE A 207 6.03 9.05 7.64
CA ILE A 207 5.11 8.99 8.79
C ILE A 207 4.97 7.59 9.38
N LEU A 208 5.43 6.54 8.68
CA LEU A 208 5.38 5.19 9.24
C LEU A 208 6.27 5.06 10.48
N PRO A 209 5.81 4.36 11.54
CA PRO A 209 6.66 4.04 12.68
C PRO A 209 7.92 3.28 12.23
N PRO A 210 9.10 3.59 12.80
CA PRO A 210 10.33 2.89 12.45
C PRO A 210 10.21 1.40 12.82
N PRO A 211 10.65 0.48 11.94
CA PRO A 211 10.51 -0.95 12.19
C PRO A 211 11.28 -1.43 13.43
N ARG A 212 12.49 -0.88 13.61
CA ARG A 212 13.41 -1.09 14.75
C ARG A 212 14.31 0.11 14.83
N THR A 213 14.55 0.67 16.02
CA THR A 213 15.58 1.70 16.18
C THR A 213 16.98 1.08 16.01
N PRO A 214 17.93 1.74 15.29
CA PRO A 214 17.88 3.06 14.65
C PRO A 214 17.52 3.06 13.15
N LEU A 215 16.78 2.06 12.64
CA LEU A 215 16.39 1.96 11.23
C LEU A 215 15.30 2.98 10.85
N ALA A 216 15.42 3.53 9.65
CA ALA A 216 14.44 4.43 9.05
C ALA A 216 13.99 3.90 7.68
N VAL A 217 12.79 4.29 7.24
CA VAL A 217 12.29 3.98 5.89
C VAL A 217 12.94 4.95 4.91
N THR A 218 13.82 4.43 4.04
CA THR A 218 14.58 5.23 3.08
C THR A 218 14.04 5.15 1.66
N SER A 219 12.83 4.61 1.45
CA SER A 219 12.20 4.44 0.15
C SER A 219 10.74 4.88 0.17
N LYS A 220 10.12 4.99 -1.02
CA LYS A 220 8.66 5.11 -1.11
C LYS A 220 8.01 3.82 -0.63
N VAL A 221 6.76 3.92 -0.19
CA VAL A 221 6.00 2.77 0.29
C VAL A 221 5.12 2.27 -0.84
N LEU A 222 5.32 1.02 -1.22
CA LEU A 222 4.48 0.30 -2.16
C LEU A 222 3.68 -0.76 -1.41
N MET A 223 2.36 -0.71 -1.53
CA MET A 223 1.43 -1.70 -0.98
C MET A 223 0.85 -2.54 -2.11
N VAL A 224 0.79 -3.85 -1.90
CA VAL A 224 0.13 -4.81 -2.79
C VAL A 224 -0.79 -5.68 -1.98
N THR A 225 -2.02 -5.86 -2.47
CA THR A 225 -3.01 -6.71 -1.82
C THR A 225 -3.79 -7.49 -2.87
N VAL A 226 -4.01 -8.78 -2.61
CA VAL A 226 -4.76 -9.67 -3.50
C VAL A 226 -5.79 -10.41 -2.65
N ARG A 227 -7.06 -10.38 -3.07
CA ARG A 227 -8.13 -11.20 -2.50
C ARG A 227 -8.82 -12.00 -3.61
N PRO A 228 -9.11 -13.30 -3.42
CA PRO A 228 -8.70 -14.11 -2.28
C PRO A 228 -7.17 -14.27 -2.22
N PRO A 229 -6.62 -14.51 -1.02
CA PRO A 229 -5.18 -14.64 -0.81
C PRO A 229 -4.61 -15.83 -1.58
N THR A 230 -3.49 -15.61 -2.27
CA THR A 230 -2.79 -16.64 -3.05
C THR A 230 -1.73 -17.35 -2.19
N LYS A 231 -1.42 -18.60 -2.49
CA LYS A 231 -0.25 -19.29 -1.92
C LYS A 231 0.89 -19.20 -2.93
N PRO A 232 1.84 -18.26 -2.79
CA PRO A 232 3.01 -18.26 -3.66
C PRO A 232 3.88 -19.47 -3.31
N ALA A 233 4.00 -20.42 -4.25
CA ALA A 233 5.10 -21.36 -4.25
C ALA A 233 6.31 -20.59 -4.81
N GLU A 234 7.18 -20.12 -3.91
CA GLU A 234 8.41 -19.36 -4.20
C GLU A 234 8.21 -17.90 -4.67
N PRO A 235 9.14 -16.96 -4.36
CA PRO A 235 8.89 -15.54 -4.55
C PRO A 235 9.07 -15.13 -6.01
N LEU A 236 7.97 -15.02 -6.74
CA LEU A 236 7.90 -14.48 -8.10
C LEU A 236 7.56 -12.98 -8.14
N VAL A 237 7.18 -12.36 -7.01
CA VAL A 237 6.86 -10.93 -6.96
C VAL A 237 8.16 -10.13 -6.89
N LEU A 238 8.40 -9.30 -7.91
CA LEU A 238 9.55 -8.41 -7.97
C LEU A 238 9.12 -6.99 -7.55
N VAL A 239 9.85 -6.42 -6.59
CA VAL A 239 9.66 -5.07 -6.10
C VAL A 239 10.98 -4.32 -6.22
N GLU A 240 11.00 -3.26 -7.02
CA GLU A 240 12.12 -2.33 -7.14
C GLU A 240 11.74 -1.03 -6.44
N LEU A 241 12.54 -0.58 -5.47
CA LEU A 241 12.33 0.66 -4.75
C LEU A 241 13.61 1.50 -4.74
N SER A 242 13.44 2.77 -5.05
CA SER A 242 14.51 3.77 -5.11
C SER A 242 14.75 4.34 -3.72
N HIS A 243 16.01 4.62 -3.41
CA HIS A 243 16.37 5.31 -2.17
C HIS A 243 15.98 6.80 -2.28
N ILE A 244 15.33 7.34 -1.25
CA ILE A 244 14.94 8.75 -1.14
C ILE A 244 16.16 9.63 -0.77
N ILE A 245 17.19 9.04 -0.15
CA ILE A 245 18.40 9.74 0.27
C ILE A 245 19.56 9.29 -0.63
N ASN A 246 20.15 10.23 -1.37
CA ASN A 246 21.48 10.05 -1.96
C ASN A 246 22.49 9.94 -0.80
N VAL A 247 22.85 8.72 -0.41
CA VAL A 247 24.01 8.53 0.47
C VAL A 247 25.24 8.76 -0.39
N SER A 248 25.72 10.01 -0.47
CA SER A 248 27.11 10.26 -0.83
C SER A 248 27.95 9.67 0.31
N VAL A 249 28.32 8.41 0.20
CA VAL A 249 29.39 7.84 1.05
C VAL A 249 30.67 8.52 0.55
N PRO A 250 31.29 9.45 1.29
CA PRO A 250 32.63 9.88 0.92
C PRO A 250 33.53 8.63 0.95
N PRO A 251 34.36 8.39 -0.07
CA PRO A 251 35.22 7.22 -0.10
C PRO A 251 36.21 7.33 1.06
N ALA A 252 35.99 6.56 2.12
CA ALA A 252 36.98 6.40 3.17
C ALA A 252 38.08 5.47 2.61
N PRO A 253 39.34 5.91 2.54
CA PRO A 253 40.44 5.06 2.12
C PRO A 253 40.72 4.03 3.21
N CYS A 254 40.38 2.77 2.94
CA CYS A 254 40.79 1.65 3.77
C CYS A 254 42.30 1.41 3.61
N HIS A 255 43.12 2.15 4.35
CA HIS A 255 44.47 1.72 4.72
C HIS A 255 44.49 1.46 6.23
N LEU A 256 44.21 0.23 6.63
CA LEU A 256 44.67 -0.30 7.90
C LEU A 256 45.67 -1.42 7.64
N SER A 257 46.94 -1.03 7.52
CA SER A 257 48.07 -1.93 7.72
C SER A 257 48.18 -2.25 9.21
N VAL A 258 47.87 -3.48 9.59
CA VAL A 258 48.11 -4.02 10.94
C VAL A 258 49.53 -4.56 10.99
N PRO A 259 50.42 -4.13 11.92
CA PRO A 259 51.63 -4.86 12.21
C PRO A 259 51.34 -5.96 13.24
N CYS A 260 51.53 -7.21 12.83
CA CYS A 260 51.59 -8.36 13.74
C CYS A 260 52.81 -8.23 14.67
N GLY A 261 52.59 -8.12 15.98
CA GLY A 261 53.59 -8.37 17.01
C GLY A 261 53.21 -9.62 17.82
N PRO A 262 54.15 -10.49 18.21
CA PRO A 262 53.83 -11.76 18.86
C PRO A 262 53.44 -11.57 20.34
N PRO A 263 52.70 -12.52 20.94
CA PRO A 263 52.22 -12.40 22.30
C PRO A 263 53.38 -12.57 23.29
N ARG A 264 53.47 -11.66 24.27
CA ARG A 264 54.25 -11.90 25.50
C ARG A 264 53.40 -12.69 26.48
N ARG A 265 54.09 -13.58 27.20
CA ARG A 265 53.63 -14.69 28.04
C ARG A 265 52.55 -14.36 29.04
#